data_AF-A0A960DZJ5-F1
#
_entry.id   AF-A0A960DZJ5-F1
#
_cell.length_a   1.000
_cell.length_b   1.000
_cell.length_c   1.000
_cell.angle_alpha   90.00
_cell.angle_beta   90.00
_cell.angle_gamma   90.00
#
_symmetry.space_group_name_H-M   'P 1'
#
loop_
_entity.id
_entity.type
_entity.pdbx_description
1 polymer ?
#
loop_
_entity_poly.entity_id
_entity_poly.type
_entity_poly.pdbx_seq_one_letter_code
_entity_poly.pdbx_strand_id
1 'polypeptide(L)' 'TVAWLCEELGELAQATRKGTVDEQRHELGDVLAWLASLAHQLDLSLEEAAARYATGCPRCGSLPCACD' A
#
# COMPACT_ATOMS: atom_id res chain seq x y z
N THR A 1 -10.27 -8.69 -8.51
CA THR A 1 -9.22 -7.77 -8.05
C THR A 1 -9.45 -7.31 -6.64
N VAL A 2 -10.64 -6.79 -6.28
CA VAL A 2 -10.91 -6.38 -4.89
C VAL A 2 -10.76 -7.55 -3.90
N ALA A 3 -11.28 -8.74 -4.20
CA ALA A 3 -11.14 -9.91 -3.32
C ALA A 3 -9.66 -10.28 -3.07
N TRP A 4 -8.84 -10.33 -4.13
CA TRP A 4 -7.40 -10.57 -4.04
C TRP A 4 -6.68 -9.47 -3.25
N LEU A 5 -7.00 -8.20 -3.49
CA LEU A 5 -6.46 -7.10 -2.68
C LEU A 5 -6.80 -7.26 -1.19
N CYS A 6 -8.01 -7.72 -0.86
CA CYS A 6 -8.40 -7.99 0.52
C CYS A 6 -7.64 -9.19 1.12
N GLU A 7 -7.32 -10.20 0.32
CA GLU A 7 -6.51 -11.34 0.71
C GLU A 7 -5.09 -10.90 1.07
N GLU A 8 -4.39 -10.20 0.17
CA GLU A 8 -3.03 -9.70 0.45
C GLU A 8 -2.99 -8.74 1.64
N LEU A 9 -4.03 -7.93 1.82
CA LEU A 9 -4.11 -7.05 2.99
C LEU A 9 -4.21 -7.86 4.29
N GLY A 10 -4.86 -9.02 4.25
CA GLY A 10 -4.90 -9.98 5.35
C GLY A 10 -3.53 -10.60 5.62
N GLU A 11 -2.80 -10.98 4.57
CA GLU A 11 -1.44 -11.55 4.69
C GLU A 11 -0.44 -10.51 5.24
N LEU A 12 -0.49 -9.26 4.74
CA LEU A 12 0.27 -8.15 5.29
C LEU A 12 -0.05 -7.89 6.77
N ALA A 13 -1.32 -7.96 7.17
CA ALA A 13 -1.72 -7.80 8.56
C ALA A 13 -1.16 -8.92 9.44
N GLN A 14 -1.07 -10.15 8.92
CA GLN A 14 -0.42 -11.27 9.59
C GLN A 14 1.10 -11.07 9.70
N ALA A 15 1.77 -10.70 8.61
CA ALA A 15 3.21 -10.45 8.58
C ALA A 15 3.62 -9.28 9.51
N THR A 16 2.80 -8.23 9.60
CA THR A 16 3.04 -7.11 10.53
C THR A 16 3.04 -7.56 12.00
N ARG A 17 2.22 -8.56 12.35
CA ARG A 17 2.09 -9.04 13.74
C ARG A 17 3.09 -10.11 14.12
N LYS A 18 3.49 -10.96 13.17
CA LYS A 18 4.22 -12.21 13.45
C LYS A 18 5.40 -12.48 12.52
N GLY A 19 5.50 -11.76 11.41
CA GLY A 19 6.51 -11.98 10.38
C GLY A 19 7.78 -11.17 10.59
N THR A 20 8.81 -11.57 9.85
CA THR A 20 10.08 -10.87 9.68
C THR A 20 9.92 -9.62 8.83
N VAL A 21 10.92 -8.74 8.83
CA VAL A 21 10.94 -7.55 7.96
C VAL A 21 10.91 -7.93 6.48
N ASP A 22 11.50 -9.07 6.10
CA ASP A 22 11.50 -9.54 4.72
C ASP A 22 10.11 -10.04 4.30
N GLU A 23 9.40 -10.78 5.17
CA GLU A 23 7.99 -11.14 4.93
C GLU A 23 7.11 -9.89 4.86
N GLN A 24 7.28 -8.93 5.76
CA GLN A 24 6.52 -7.67 5.71
C GLN A 24 6.73 -6.90 4.40
N ARG A 25 7.98 -6.88 3.89
CA ARG A 25 8.29 -6.25 2.60
C ARG A 25 7.69 -7.02 1.42
N HIS A 26 7.63 -8.35 1.51
CA HIS A 26 7.02 -9.19 0.50
C HIS A 26 5.52 -8.88 0.39
N GLU A 27 4.78 -9.02 1.50
CA GLU A 27 3.34 -8.77 1.53
C GLU A 27 2.97 -7.33 1.18
N LEU A 28 3.83 -6.35 1.56
CA LEU A 28 3.63 -4.96 1.17
C LEU A 28 3.73 -4.78 -0.36
N GLY A 29 4.61 -5.55 -1.00
CA GLY A 29 4.74 -5.61 -2.46
C GLY A 29 3.50 -6.20 -3.13
N ASP A 30 2.93 -7.26 -2.56
CA ASP A 30 1.74 -7.91 -3.13
C ASP A 30 0.50 -7.02 -3.01
N VAL A 31 0.30 -6.35 -1.86
CA VAL A 31 -0.73 -5.32 -1.71
C VAL A 31 -0.57 -4.20 -2.76
N LEU A 32 0.66 -3.74 -2.99
CA LEU A 32 0.93 -2.71 -4.01
C LEU A 32 0.59 -3.22 -5.43
N ALA A 33 0.95 -4.46 -5.76
CA ALA A 33 0.69 -5.05 -7.07
C ALA A 33 -0.81 -5.17 -7.37
N TRP A 34 -1.61 -5.59 -6.38
CA TRP A 34 -3.05 -5.69 -6.54
C TRP A 34 -3.77 -4.34 -6.52
N LEU A 35 -3.26 -3.37 -5.76
CA LEU A 35 -3.74 -1.99 -5.83
C LEU A 35 -3.51 -1.40 -7.22
N ALA A 36 -2.32 -1.59 -7.81
CA ALA A 36 -2.03 -1.17 -9.17
C ALA A 36 -2.93 -1.85 -10.20
N SER A 37 -3.18 -3.16 -10.02
CA SER A 37 -4.11 -3.92 -10.87
C SER A 37 -5.55 -3.40 -10.79
N LEU A 38 -6.00 -3.03 -9.59
CA LEU A 38 -7.33 -2.42 -9.40
C LEU A 38 -7.40 -1.03 -10.03
N ALA A 39 -6.36 -0.20 -9.85
CA ALA A 39 -6.30 1.13 -10.46
C ALA A 39 -6.39 1.05 -11.99
N HIS A 40 -5.65 0.12 -12.60
CA HIS A 40 -5.72 -0.12 -14.04
C HIS A 40 -7.14 -0.52 -14.51
N GLN A 41 -7.83 -1.38 -13.77
CA GLN A 41 -9.21 -1.79 -14.11
C GLN A 41 -10.23 -0.67 -13.98
N LEU A 42 -9.96 0.32 -13.12
CA LEU A 42 -10.80 1.49 -12.93
C LEU A 42 -10.42 2.65 -13.86
N ASP A 43 -9.44 2.46 -14.75
CA ASP A 43 -8.87 3.50 -15.62
C ASP A 43 -8.34 4.71 -14.81
N LEU A 44 -7.68 4.42 -13.68
CA LEU A 44 -7.08 5.42 -12.78
C LEU A 44 -5.55 5.30 -12.78
N SER A 45 -4.86 6.45 -12.78
CA SER A 45 -3.41 6.50 -12.59
C SER A 45 -3.03 6.35 -11.12
N LEU A 46 -2.29 5.29 -10.79
CA LEU A 46 -1.73 5.09 -9.45
C LEU A 46 -0.69 6.18 -9.11
N GLU A 47 0.06 6.65 -10.10
CA GLU A 47 1.05 7.73 -9.93
C GLU A 47 0.38 9.04 -9.52
N GLU A 48 -0.71 9.43 -10.20
CA GLU A 48 -1.46 10.65 -9.86
C GLU A 48 -2.09 10.55 -8.47
N ALA A 49 -2.61 9.38 -8.11
CA ALA A 49 -3.13 9.13 -6.76
C ALA A 49 -2.02 9.24 -5.69
N ALA A 50 -0.82 8.71 -5.99
CA ALA A 50 0.34 8.75 -5.10
C ALA A 50 0.96 10.16 -5.01
N ALA A 51 0.80 11.02 -6.03
CA ALA A 51 1.30 12.39 -6.04
C ALA A 51 0.80 13.23 -4.86
N ARG A 52 -0.33 12.84 -4.25
CA ARG A 52 -0.84 13.40 -2.99
C ARG A 52 0.21 13.38 -1.86
N TYR A 53 1.18 12.46 -1.89
CA TYR A 53 2.22 12.29 -0.89
C TYR A 53 3.60 12.80 -1.34
N ALA A 54 3.72 13.37 -2.55
CA ALA A 54 5.00 13.76 -3.15
C ALA A 54 5.78 14.81 -2.33
N THR A 55 5.08 15.67 -1.59
CA THR A 55 5.68 16.72 -0.75
C THR A 55 5.48 16.48 0.74
N GLY A 56 5.08 15.27 1.13
CA GLY A 56 4.83 14.90 2.53
C GLY A 56 3.48 14.28 2.73
N CYS A 57 3.28 13.68 3.91
CA CYS A 57 1.95 13.25 4.32
C CYS A 57 0.97 14.46 4.30
N PRO A 58 -0.19 14.38 3.64
CA PRO A 58 -1.17 15.47 3.60
C PRO A 58 -1.69 15.91 4.98
N ARG A 59 -1.51 15.07 6.00
CA ARG A 59 -1.97 15.32 7.36
C ARG A 59 -0.92 16.03 8.22
N CYS A 60 0.33 15.55 8.22
CA CYS A 60 1.39 16.06 9.10
C CYS A 60 2.53 16.78 8.36
N GLY A 61 2.55 16.75 7.03
CA GLY A 61 3.56 17.41 6.19
C GLY A 61 4.95 16.74 6.17
N SER A 62 5.16 15.65 6.91
CA SER A 62 6.49 15.03 7.03
C SER A 62 6.76 13.95 5.96
N LEU A 63 8.06 13.75 5.68
CA LEU A 63 8.63 12.65 4.88
C LEU A 63 9.79 12.02 5.68
N PRO A 64 9.67 10.78 6.20
CA PRO A 64 8.50 9.90 6.17
C PRO A 64 7.33 10.43 7.02
N CYS A 65 6.13 9.87 6.81
CA CYS A 65 4.94 10.18 7.60
C CYS A 65 5.17 9.88 9.09
N ALA A 66 4.78 10.81 9.97
CA ALA A 66 4.85 10.67 11.42
C ALA A 66 3.46 10.74 12.09
N CYS A 67 2.39 10.34 11.39
CA CYS A 67 1.06 10.23 11.99
C CYS A 67 0.95 8.98 12.87
N ASP A 68 0.24 9.11 13.99
CA ASP A 68 -0.24 8.00 14.81
C ASP A 68 -1.53 7.37 14.24
#